data_AF-A0A2G6FZD1-F1
#
_entry.id   AF-A0A2G6FZD1-F1
#
_cell.length_a   1.000
_cell.length_b   1.000
_cell.length_c   1.000
_cell.angle_alpha   90.00
_cell.angle_beta   90.00
_cell.angle_gamma   90.00
#
_symmetry.space_group_name_H-M   'P 1'
#
loop_
_entity.id
_entity.type
_entity.pdbx_description
1 polymer ?
#
loop_
_entity_poly.entity_id
_entity_poly.type
_entity_poly.pdbx_seq_one_letter_code
_entity_poly.pdbx_strand_id
1 'polypeptide(L)'
;MTRALATPRPTFARRLSLWLMTAAMVLIIGLKSHGGPLPGVPWHYLGWPLVGASLALAWWRDGRGRGHGRLDEDAGRAVGTGTDMAGTDTVAPPDAESWAKTTVLLTWLIGVLYFTRIDGDTSDAHVLELILTLGVGILLLSALAARYWLKDKLDYSWVRGRWSLKMWLWFPLGFLLAYTFLYFYFHHWTPTLHHSWPLPLEGPRGGALWRLFWGCNFVGVWDELAFINFVFVLLARHFRFGEANLAQAFFFTSFLHEMAFVGWGPAVIFSFALVQGLTYQRTGSLLYIIILHLMIDSILFYMIANRWYPGFGWHPWGA
;
A
#
# COMPACT_ATOMS: atom_id res chain seq x y z
N MET A 1 -11.06 -10.36 22.78
CA MET A 1 -9.79 -11.09 22.87
C MET A 1 -9.46 -11.63 21.49
N THR A 2 -8.55 -10.99 20.75
CA THR A 2 -8.03 -11.51 19.48
C THR A 2 -7.20 -12.74 19.78
N ARG A 3 -7.60 -13.88 19.22
CA ARG A 3 -6.77 -15.09 19.16
C ARG A 3 -5.50 -14.66 18.42
N ALA A 4 -4.46 -14.32 19.16
CA ALA A 4 -3.11 -14.22 18.63
C ALA A 4 -2.71 -15.65 18.27
N LEU A 5 -3.21 -16.13 17.13
CA LEU A 5 -2.56 -17.22 16.42
C LEU A 5 -1.15 -16.71 16.21
N ALA A 6 -0.21 -17.23 16.99
CA ALA A 6 1.19 -16.91 16.85
C ALA A 6 1.56 -17.27 15.40
N THR A 7 1.60 -16.27 14.52
CA THR A 7 2.06 -16.45 13.15
C THR A 7 3.45 -17.07 13.26
N PRO A 8 3.68 -18.30 12.76
CA PRO A 8 4.97 -18.95 12.86
C PRO A 8 6.05 -17.99 12.37
N ARG A 9 7.21 -17.95 13.05
CA ARG A 9 8.30 -17.06 12.60
C ARG A 9 8.60 -17.37 11.14
N PRO A 10 8.54 -16.36 10.24
CA PRO A 10 8.72 -16.62 8.82
C PRO A 10 10.14 -17.12 8.58
N THR A 11 10.25 -18.20 7.79
CA THR A 11 11.53 -18.78 7.39
C THR A 11 12.41 -17.74 6.70
N PHE A 12 13.73 -17.96 6.71
CA PHE A 12 14.67 -17.11 5.99
C PHE A 12 14.29 -16.92 4.51
N ALA A 13 13.90 -18.00 3.82
CA ALA A 13 13.47 -17.93 2.41
C ALA A 13 12.26 -17.02 2.18
N ARG A 14 11.26 -17.04 3.08
CA ARG A 14 10.09 -16.14 3.00
C ARG A 14 10.49 -14.69 3.26
N ARG A 15 11.34 -14.44 4.26
CA ARG A 15 11.89 -13.09 4.54
C ARG A 15 12.68 -12.55 3.35
N LEU A 16 13.56 -13.37 2.77
CA LEU A 16 14.34 -13.00 1.60
C LEU A 16 13.43 -12.70 0.39
N SER A 17 12.44 -13.56 0.13
CA SER A 17 11.44 -13.35 -0.92
C SER A 17 10.68 -12.02 -0.72
N LEU A 18 10.25 -11.69 0.50
CA LEU A 18 9.62 -10.40 0.82
C LEU A 18 10.55 -9.23 0.47
N TRP A 19 11.78 -9.23 0.99
CA TRP A 19 12.69 -8.10 0.80
C TRP A 19 13.17 -7.95 -0.64
N LEU A 20 13.29 -9.05 -1.40
CA LEU A 20 13.50 -8.98 -2.85
C LEU A 20 12.32 -8.33 -3.56
N MET A 21 11.08 -8.66 -3.18
CA MET A 21 9.89 -8.03 -3.74
C MET A 21 9.81 -6.54 -3.39
N THR A 22 10.12 -6.18 -2.14
CA THR A 22 10.15 -4.78 -1.69
C THR A 22 11.23 -3.99 -2.43
N ALA A 23 12.44 -4.54 -2.58
CA ALA A 23 13.49 -3.92 -3.37
C ALA A 23 13.07 -3.77 -4.84
N ALA A 24 12.41 -4.78 -5.42
CA ALA A 24 11.87 -4.69 -6.77
C ALA A 24 10.86 -3.54 -6.92
N MET A 25 9.94 -3.36 -5.97
CA MET A 25 8.99 -2.24 -5.97
C MET A 25 9.71 -0.88 -5.99
N VAL A 26 10.75 -0.71 -5.18
CA VAL A 26 11.54 0.53 -5.16
C VAL A 26 12.24 0.75 -6.51
N LEU A 27 12.87 -0.27 -7.09
CA LEU A 27 13.62 -0.14 -8.35
C LEU A 27 12.71 0.01 -9.58
N ILE A 28 11.57 -0.67 -9.61
CA ILE A 28 10.66 -0.69 -10.76
C ILE A 28 9.75 0.53 -10.76
N ILE A 29 9.25 0.94 -9.60
CA ILE A 29 8.27 2.01 -9.46
C ILE A 29 8.94 3.25 -8.85
N GLY A 30 9.50 3.15 -7.66
CA GLY A 30 10.03 4.31 -6.94
C GLY A 30 11.15 5.06 -7.69
N LEU A 31 11.91 4.36 -8.52
CA LEU A 31 12.98 4.94 -9.33
C LEU A 31 12.69 4.90 -10.84
N LYS A 32 11.43 4.68 -11.24
CA LYS A 32 11.03 4.52 -12.65
C LYS A 32 11.41 5.73 -13.49
N SER A 33 11.11 6.93 -12.99
CA SER A 33 11.42 8.19 -13.67
C SER A 33 12.82 8.76 -13.36
N HIS A 34 13.66 8.03 -12.62
CA HIS A 34 14.99 8.49 -12.22
C HIS A 34 16.09 7.97 -13.15
N GLY A 35 17.16 8.77 -13.30
CA GLY A 35 18.35 8.37 -14.05
C GLY A 35 18.92 7.06 -13.52
N GLY A 36 19.14 6.10 -14.42
CA GLY A 36 19.60 4.75 -14.09
C GLY A 36 20.99 4.68 -13.43
N PRO A 37 21.36 3.54 -12.84
CA PRO A 37 22.66 3.36 -12.18
C PRO A 37 23.84 3.48 -13.17
N LEU A 38 23.59 3.20 -14.45
CA LEU A 38 24.55 3.30 -15.54
C LEU A 38 23.89 3.98 -16.74
N PRO A 39 24.66 4.65 -17.62
CA PRO A 39 24.13 5.26 -18.83
C PRO A 39 23.34 4.26 -19.68
N GLY A 40 22.08 4.60 -19.98
CA GLY A 40 21.19 3.75 -20.79
C GLY A 40 20.63 2.50 -20.09
N VAL A 41 20.87 2.32 -18.79
CA VAL A 41 20.34 1.18 -18.00
C VAL A 41 19.32 1.69 -16.99
N PRO A 42 18.01 1.58 -17.26
CA PRO A 42 16.98 1.97 -16.29
C PRO A 42 16.98 1.09 -15.02
N TRP A 43 16.56 1.65 -13.88
CA TRP A 43 16.48 0.92 -12.61
C TRP A 43 15.59 -0.34 -12.65
N HIS A 44 14.50 -0.30 -13.41
CA HIS A 44 13.57 -1.42 -13.51
C HIS A 44 14.21 -2.67 -14.15
N TYR A 45 15.30 -2.54 -14.93
CA TYR A 45 16.04 -3.70 -15.46
C TYR A 45 16.68 -4.53 -14.34
N LEU A 46 17.06 -3.89 -13.22
CA LEU A 46 17.54 -4.57 -12.04
C LEU A 46 16.39 -5.10 -11.17
N GLY A 47 15.24 -4.42 -11.19
CA GLY A 47 14.07 -4.79 -10.39
C GLY A 47 13.34 -6.05 -10.87
N TRP A 48 13.15 -6.24 -12.19
CA TRP A 48 12.43 -7.42 -12.72
C TRP A 48 13.08 -8.76 -12.36
N PRO A 49 14.42 -8.93 -12.41
CA PRO A 49 15.09 -10.11 -11.88
C PRO A 49 14.78 -10.39 -10.40
N LEU A 50 14.64 -9.35 -9.57
CA LEU A 50 14.30 -9.50 -8.15
C LEU A 50 12.86 -9.99 -7.95
N VAL A 51 11.91 -9.55 -8.80
CA VAL A 51 10.54 -10.11 -8.84
C VAL A 51 10.60 -11.61 -9.16
N GLY A 52 11.34 -11.99 -10.20
CA GLY A 52 11.51 -13.39 -10.60
C GLY A 52 12.12 -14.25 -9.49
N ALA A 53 13.18 -13.76 -8.84
CA ALA A 53 13.82 -14.43 -7.71
C ALA A 53 12.87 -14.55 -6.50
N SER A 54 12.11 -13.50 -6.20
CA SER A 54 11.11 -13.51 -5.13
C SER A 54 10.03 -14.57 -5.37
N LEU A 55 9.47 -14.62 -6.59
CA LEU A 55 8.47 -15.62 -6.99
C LEU A 55 9.04 -17.04 -6.93
N ALA A 56 10.25 -17.25 -7.45
CA ALA A 56 10.90 -18.56 -7.43
C ALA A 56 11.10 -19.07 -5.99
N LEU A 57 11.57 -18.22 -5.08
CA LEU A 57 11.73 -18.55 -3.66
C LEU A 57 10.40 -18.86 -2.99
N ALA A 58 9.35 -18.11 -3.31
CA ALA A 58 8.01 -18.33 -2.77
C ALA A 58 7.43 -19.68 -3.22
N TRP A 59 7.50 -19.97 -4.53
CA TRP A 59 7.04 -21.23 -5.10
C TRP A 59 7.82 -22.45 -4.61
N TRP A 60 9.14 -22.36 -4.57
CA TRP A 60 10.01 -23.46 -4.16
C TRP A 60 9.68 -23.95 -2.74
N ARG A 61 9.38 -23.02 -1.82
CA ARG A 61 9.09 -23.37 -0.43
C ARG A 61 7.69 -23.95 -0.26
N ASP A 62 6.68 -23.36 -0.90
CA ASP A 62 5.30 -23.87 -0.82
C ASP A 62 5.17 -25.24 -1.52
N GLY A 63 5.95 -25.49 -2.57
CA GLY A 63 6.07 -26.80 -3.21
C GLY A 63 6.64 -27.88 -2.29
N ARG A 64 7.72 -27.58 -1.54
CA ARG A 64 8.29 -28.52 -0.55
C ARG A 64 7.36 -28.78 0.64
N GLY A 65 6.63 -27.77 1.11
CA GLY A 65 5.67 -27.93 2.20
C GLY A 65 4.53 -28.89 1.85
N ARG A 66 4.02 -28.81 0.61
CA ARG A 66 3.00 -29.75 0.10
C ARG A 66 3.55 -31.17 -0.09
N GLY A 67 4.80 -31.30 -0.52
CA GLY A 67 5.44 -32.61 -0.70
C GLY A 67 5.61 -33.38 0.61
N HIS A 68 6.02 -32.71 1.69
CA HIS A 68 6.19 -33.36 2.99
C HIS A 68 4.85 -33.75 3.62
N GLY A 69 3.85 -32.85 3.58
CA GLY A 69 2.51 -33.16 4.10
C GLY A 69 1.83 -34.34 3.39
N ARG A 70 2.02 -34.48 2.06
CA ARG A 70 1.52 -35.64 1.32
C ARG A 70 2.19 -36.95 1.75
N LEU A 71 3.49 -36.93 2.01
CA LEU A 71 4.21 -38.13 2.46
C LEU A 71 3.78 -38.55 3.87
N ASP A 72 3.51 -37.58 4.75
CA ASP A 72 3.00 -37.85 6.10
C ASP A 72 1.55 -38.35 6.08
N GLU A 73 0.69 -37.81 5.19
CA GLU A 73 -0.67 -38.30 4.96
C GLU A 73 -0.69 -39.73 4.38
N ASP A 74 0.16 -40.00 3.39
CA ASP A 74 0.27 -41.33 2.77
C ASP A 74 0.88 -42.35 3.75
N ALA A 75 1.84 -41.94 4.58
CA ALA A 75 2.37 -42.76 5.67
C ALA A 75 1.33 -43.00 6.78
N GLY A 76 0.56 -41.98 7.16
CA GLY A 76 -0.54 -42.10 8.13
C GLY A 76 -1.67 -43.00 7.63
N ARG A 77 -1.98 -42.97 6.32
CA ARG A 77 -2.90 -43.91 5.67
C ARG A 77 -2.36 -45.33 5.59
N ALA A 78 -1.06 -45.50 5.35
CA ALA A 78 -0.42 -46.82 5.28
C ALA A 78 -0.33 -47.50 6.67
N VAL A 79 -0.27 -46.72 7.75
CA VAL A 79 -0.21 -47.21 9.14
C VAL A 79 -1.62 -47.44 9.74
N GLY A 80 -2.68 -46.91 9.12
CA GLY A 80 -4.07 -47.02 9.57
C GLY A 80 -4.78 -48.32 9.20
N THR A 81 -4.33 -49.46 9.74
CA THR A 81 -5.17 -50.66 9.90
C THR A 81 -5.55 -50.79 11.38
N GLY A 82 -6.73 -50.31 11.75
CA GLY A 82 -7.28 -50.50 13.10
C GLY A 82 -8.25 -49.39 13.49
N THR A 83 -9.54 -49.70 13.40
CA THR A 83 -10.68 -49.10 14.10
C THR A 83 -10.41 -47.96 15.08
N ASP A 84 -10.99 -46.78 14.83
CA ASP A 84 -11.66 -46.03 15.89
C ASP A 84 -12.80 -45.15 15.33
N MET A 85 -14.01 -45.48 15.76
CA MET A 85 -15.24 -44.72 15.60
C MET A 85 -15.24 -43.58 16.63
N ALA A 86 -14.57 -42.47 16.31
CA ALA A 86 -14.77 -41.21 16.99
C ALA A 86 -14.66 -40.09 15.96
N GLY A 87 -15.82 -39.63 15.47
CA GLY A 87 -15.93 -38.46 14.62
C GLY A 87 -15.44 -37.21 15.35
N THR A 88 -14.14 -36.99 15.31
CA THR A 88 -13.61 -35.63 15.29
C THR A 88 -13.38 -35.33 13.83
N ASP A 89 -14.27 -34.51 13.26
CA ASP A 89 -13.97 -33.82 12.01
C ASP A 89 -12.69 -33.01 12.29
N THR A 90 -11.53 -33.61 12.00
CA THR A 90 -10.27 -32.90 11.87
C THR A 90 -10.41 -32.09 10.59
N VAL A 91 -11.15 -30.99 10.70
CA VAL A 91 -11.12 -29.89 9.74
C VAL A 91 -9.64 -29.63 9.51
N ALA A 92 -9.15 -30.01 8.32
CA ALA A 92 -7.79 -29.71 7.90
C ALA A 92 -7.53 -28.25 8.27
N PRO A 93 -6.43 -27.92 8.97
CA PRO A 93 -6.16 -26.55 9.34
C PRO A 93 -6.29 -25.71 8.07
N PRO A 94 -7.05 -24.59 8.09
CA PRO A 94 -7.31 -23.78 6.91
C PRO A 94 -5.99 -23.61 6.21
N ASP A 95 -5.95 -24.04 4.96
CA ASP A 95 -4.79 -24.07 4.11
C ASP A 95 -3.93 -22.86 4.41
N ALA A 96 -2.83 -23.08 5.13
CA ALA A 96 -1.91 -22.03 5.53
C ALA A 96 -1.57 -21.28 4.25
N GLU A 97 -2.13 -20.07 4.14
CA GLU A 97 -2.22 -19.32 2.90
C GLU A 97 -0.85 -19.35 2.21
N SER A 98 -0.81 -19.80 0.95
CA SER A 98 0.48 -20.00 0.29
C SER A 98 1.09 -18.63 0.01
N TRP A 99 2.20 -18.31 0.68
CA TRP A 99 3.01 -17.12 0.45
C TRP A 99 3.22 -16.85 -1.05
N ALA A 100 3.37 -17.90 -1.87
CA ALA A 100 3.45 -17.80 -3.32
C ALA A 100 2.29 -17.02 -3.97
N LYS A 101 1.04 -17.24 -3.52
CA LYS A 101 -0.12 -16.50 -4.02
C LYS A 101 -0.05 -15.02 -3.65
N THR A 102 0.34 -14.71 -2.41
CA THR A 102 0.57 -13.32 -1.96
C THR A 102 1.65 -12.66 -2.81
N THR A 103 2.77 -13.34 -3.06
CA THR A 103 3.85 -12.83 -3.91
C THR A 103 3.36 -12.53 -5.32
N VAL A 104 2.53 -13.39 -5.92
CA VAL A 104 1.91 -13.14 -7.24
C VAL A 104 1.02 -11.89 -7.22
N LEU A 105 0.23 -11.67 -6.18
CA LEU A 105 -0.60 -10.47 -6.07
C LEU A 105 0.23 -9.19 -5.91
N LEU A 106 1.35 -9.25 -5.19
CA LEU A 106 2.30 -8.13 -5.11
C LEU A 106 2.98 -7.88 -6.46
N THR A 107 3.33 -8.94 -7.20
CA THR A 107 3.84 -8.81 -8.58
C THR A 107 2.80 -8.19 -9.51
N TRP A 108 1.52 -8.59 -9.41
CA TRP A 108 0.43 -8.00 -10.16
C TRP A 108 0.34 -6.49 -9.91
N LEU A 109 0.37 -6.08 -8.64
CA LEU A 109 0.39 -4.66 -8.25
C LEU A 109 1.54 -3.91 -8.92
N ILE A 110 2.77 -4.42 -8.81
CA ILE A 110 3.96 -3.79 -9.44
C ILE A 110 3.79 -3.71 -10.96
N GLY A 111 3.29 -4.77 -11.59
CA GLY A 111 3.05 -4.81 -13.03
C GLY A 111 2.07 -3.74 -13.49
N VAL A 112 0.90 -3.64 -12.84
CA VAL A 112 -0.10 -2.62 -13.18
C VAL A 112 0.46 -1.22 -12.97
N LEU A 113 1.13 -0.97 -11.84
CA LEU A 113 1.75 0.33 -11.57
C LEU A 113 2.84 0.70 -12.58
N TYR A 114 3.62 -0.27 -13.04
CA TYR A 114 4.68 -0.02 -14.03
C TYR A 114 4.11 0.47 -15.36
N PHE A 115 2.98 -0.08 -15.82
CA PHE A 115 2.34 0.35 -17.06
C PHE A 115 1.41 1.55 -16.91
N THR A 116 1.06 1.92 -15.69
CA THR A 116 0.24 3.10 -15.42
C THR A 116 1.10 4.36 -15.48
N ARG A 117 0.58 5.42 -16.09
CA ARG A 117 1.18 6.75 -16.00
C ARG A 117 0.75 7.38 -14.66
N ILE A 118 1.61 7.28 -13.66
CA ILE A 118 1.33 7.78 -12.31
C ILE A 118 1.98 9.16 -12.20
N ASP A 119 1.27 10.19 -12.62
CA ASP A 119 1.69 11.58 -12.42
C ASP A 119 0.49 12.46 -12.01
N GLY A 120 0.80 13.66 -11.52
CA GLY A 120 -0.19 14.62 -11.02
C GLY A 120 -0.94 15.41 -12.10
N ASP A 121 -0.93 14.99 -13.37
CA ASP A 121 -1.77 15.59 -14.39
C ASP A 121 -3.25 15.48 -13.98
N THR A 122 -4.00 16.57 -14.14
CA THR A 122 -5.42 16.63 -13.78
C THR A 122 -6.31 16.71 -15.03
N SER A 123 -5.79 16.40 -16.22
CA SER A 123 -6.58 16.32 -17.45
C SER A 123 -7.66 15.21 -17.34
N ASP A 124 -8.82 15.43 -17.96
CA ASP A 124 -9.97 14.54 -17.81
C ASP A 124 -9.67 13.10 -18.31
N ALA A 125 -8.89 12.99 -19.40
CA ALA A 125 -8.48 11.71 -19.96
C ALA A 125 -7.55 10.94 -19.00
N HIS A 126 -6.60 11.62 -18.37
CA HIS A 126 -5.67 11.03 -17.41
C HIS A 126 -6.38 10.62 -16.11
N VAL A 127 -7.30 11.47 -15.62
CA VAL A 127 -8.13 11.11 -14.46
C VAL A 127 -8.93 9.83 -14.73
N LEU A 128 -9.51 9.69 -15.93
CA LEU A 128 -10.21 8.47 -16.33
C LEU A 128 -9.27 7.25 -16.39
N GLU A 129 -8.06 7.41 -16.96
CA GLU A 129 -7.04 6.37 -16.97
C GLU A 129 -6.69 5.89 -15.56
N LEU A 130 -6.45 6.82 -14.63
CA LEU A 130 -6.14 6.51 -13.23
C LEU A 130 -7.31 5.81 -12.54
N ILE A 131 -8.55 6.24 -12.74
CA ILE A 131 -9.73 5.57 -12.17
C ILE A 131 -9.83 4.12 -12.65
N LEU A 132 -9.63 3.87 -13.95
CA LEU A 132 -9.71 2.53 -14.51
C LEU A 132 -8.55 1.65 -14.04
N THR A 133 -7.32 2.13 -14.12
CA THR A 133 -6.12 1.35 -13.76
C THR A 133 -6.03 1.08 -12.26
N LEU A 134 -6.16 2.12 -11.43
CA LEU A 134 -6.05 2.01 -9.98
C LEU A 134 -7.31 1.39 -9.38
N GLY A 135 -8.49 1.79 -9.83
CA GLY A 135 -9.77 1.28 -9.31
C GLY A 135 -10.07 -0.14 -9.79
N VAL A 136 -10.14 -0.36 -11.11
CA VAL A 136 -10.48 -1.68 -11.66
C VAL A 136 -9.27 -2.62 -11.59
N GLY A 137 -8.12 -2.17 -12.09
CA GLY A 137 -6.92 -3.00 -12.20
C GLY A 137 -6.35 -3.45 -10.86
N ILE A 138 -6.24 -2.53 -9.88
CA ILE A 138 -5.63 -2.83 -8.59
C ILE A 138 -6.68 -3.22 -7.56
N LEU A 139 -7.72 -2.42 -7.31
CA LEU A 139 -8.66 -2.74 -6.23
C LEU A 139 -9.60 -3.89 -6.59
N LEU A 140 -10.34 -3.79 -7.70
CA LEU A 140 -11.37 -4.78 -8.03
C LEU A 140 -10.75 -6.15 -8.31
N LEU A 141 -9.78 -6.23 -9.23
CA LEU A 141 -9.19 -7.52 -9.60
C LEU A 141 -8.45 -8.17 -8.43
N SER A 142 -7.74 -7.40 -7.60
CA SER A 142 -7.05 -7.98 -6.43
C SER A 142 -8.03 -8.42 -5.35
N ALA A 143 -9.15 -7.70 -5.14
CA ALA A 143 -10.20 -8.11 -4.22
C ALA A 143 -10.91 -9.39 -4.69
N LEU A 144 -11.18 -9.52 -6.00
CA LEU A 144 -11.71 -10.75 -6.59
C LEU A 144 -10.71 -11.90 -6.44
N ALA A 145 -9.42 -11.67 -6.73
CA ALA A 145 -8.39 -12.68 -6.55
C ALA A 145 -8.26 -13.11 -5.08
N ALA A 146 -8.32 -12.19 -4.12
CA ALA A 146 -8.35 -12.54 -2.71
C ALA A 146 -9.57 -13.41 -2.37
N ARG A 147 -10.76 -12.98 -2.76
CA ARG A 147 -12.00 -13.71 -2.47
C ARG A 147 -12.05 -15.10 -3.09
N TYR A 148 -11.71 -15.23 -4.37
CA TYR A 148 -11.94 -16.46 -5.14
C TYR A 148 -10.71 -17.36 -5.22
N TRP A 149 -9.49 -16.79 -5.21
CA TRP A 149 -8.24 -17.54 -5.38
C TRP A 149 -7.48 -17.77 -4.07
N LEU A 150 -7.39 -16.76 -3.20
CA LEU A 150 -6.90 -16.94 -1.82
C LEU A 150 -7.96 -17.59 -0.92
N LYS A 151 -9.24 -17.61 -1.33
CA LYS A 151 -10.40 -18.08 -0.54
C LYS A 151 -10.57 -17.36 0.80
N ASP A 152 -9.92 -16.22 0.96
CA ASP A 152 -10.00 -15.37 2.13
C ASP A 152 -10.25 -13.93 1.66
N LYS A 153 -11.30 -13.32 2.19
CA LYS A 153 -11.67 -11.97 1.80
C LYS A 153 -10.61 -11.01 2.34
N LEU A 154 -10.34 -9.93 1.61
CA LEU A 154 -9.67 -8.80 2.25
C LEU A 154 -10.61 -8.31 3.36
N ASP A 155 -10.10 -8.26 4.59
CA ASP A 155 -10.88 -7.83 5.74
C ASP A 155 -10.93 -6.30 5.76
N TYR A 156 -11.94 -5.76 5.08
CA TYR A 156 -12.27 -4.35 5.17
C TYR A 156 -12.94 -4.11 6.52
N SER A 157 -12.14 -3.99 7.58
CA SER A 157 -12.61 -3.63 8.91
C SER A 157 -13.02 -2.16 8.93
N TRP A 158 -14.12 -1.83 8.23
CA TRP A 158 -14.59 -0.47 7.95
C TRP A 158 -14.75 0.33 9.24
N VAL A 159 -15.55 -0.19 10.17
CA VAL A 159 -15.83 0.45 11.45
C VAL A 159 -15.68 -0.58 12.55
N ARG A 160 -14.86 -0.27 13.55
CA ARG A 160 -14.71 -1.09 14.75
C ARG A 160 -15.20 -0.36 15.98
N GLY A 161 -16.43 -0.65 16.39
CA GLY A 161 -17.02 -0.12 17.61
C GLY A 161 -17.11 1.42 17.63
N ARG A 162 -17.15 2.00 18.83
CA ARG A 162 -17.17 3.46 19.03
C ARG A 162 -15.74 4.00 19.14
N TRP A 163 -15.47 5.15 18.54
CA TRP A 163 -14.17 5.80 18.66
C TRP A 163 -13.95 6.34 20.06
N SER A 164 -12.79 6.01 20.63
CA SER A 164 -12.39 6.51 21.95
C SER A 164 -12.05 8.01 21.89
N LEU A 165 -12.05 8.70 23.04
CA LEU A 165 -11.61 10.10 23.10
C LEU A 165 -10.20 10.31 22.54
N LYS A 166 -9.30 9.33 22.72
CA LYS A 166 -7.93 9.38 22.16
C LYS A 166 -7.94 9.42 20.63
N MET A 167 -8.86 8.69 20.01
CA MET A 167 -9.04 8.72 18.54
C MET A 167 -9.60 10.06 18.10
N TRP A 168 -10.57 10.62 18.83
CA TRP A 168 -11.07 11.96 18.52
C TRP A 168 -10.02 13.05 18.66
N LEU A 169 -9.20 13.01 19.71
CA LEU A 169 -8.11 13.97 19.93
C LEU A 169 -6.98 13.82 18.91
N TRP A 170 -6.85 12.65 18.28
CA TRP A 170 -5.86 12.43 17.24
C TRP A 170 -6.20 13.14 15.94
N PHE A 171 -7.47 13.43 15.64
CA PHE A 171 -7.84 14.24 14.46
C PHE A 171 -7.24 15.66 14.50
N PRO A 172 -7.52 16.51 15.50
CA PRO A 172 -6.96 17.86 15.54
C PRO A 172 -5.43 17.82 15.70
N LEU A 173 -4.89 16.86 16.46
CA LEU A 173 -3.43 16.70 16.57
C LEU A 173 -2.80 16.32 15.22
N GLY A 174 -3.37 15.34 14.54
CA GLY A 174 -2.95 14.89 13.21
C GLY A 174 -3.05 16.02 12.18
N PHE A 175 -4.13 16.81 12.23
CA PHE A 175 -4.29 18.01 11.40
C PHE A 175 -3.14 18.99 11.61
N LEU A 176 -2.87 19.37 12.87
CA LEU A 176 -1.82 20.33 13.19
C LEU A 176 -0.43 19.83 12.77
N LEU A 177 -0.14 18.55 13.03
CA LEU A 177 1.12 17.92 12.62
C LEU A 177 1.27 17.90 11.10
N ALA A 178 0.25 17.44 10.38
CA ALA A 178 0.26 17.36 8.92
C ALA A 178 0.35 18.76 8.29
N TYR A 179 -0.42 19.73 8.78
CA TYR A 179 -0.36 21.11 8.31
C TYR A 179 1.03 21.70 8.51
N THR A 180 1.58 21.60 9.73
CA THR A 180 2.91 22.12 10.03
C THR A 180 3.95 21.48 9.13
N PHE A 181 3.89 20.16 8.97
CA PHE A 181 4.84 19.42 8.16
C PHE A 181 4.75 19.81 6.68
N LEU A 182 3.55 19.80 6.09
CA LEU A 182 3.34 20.17 4.70
C LEU A 182 3.70 21.65 4.46
N TYR A 183 3.42 22.53 5.43
CA TYR A 183 3.88 23.91 5.37
C TYR A 183 5.40 23.97 5.24
N PHE A 184 6.17 23.31 6.12
CA PHE A 184 7.63 23.30 6.01
C PHE A 184 8.12 22.69 4.70
N TYR A 185 7.46 21.63 4.24
CA TYR A 185 7.83 20.98 3.00
C TYR A 185 7.63 21.88 1.77
N PHE A 186 6.48 22.56 1.66
CA PHE A 186 6.16 23.48 0.56
C PHE A 186 6.87 24.83 0.64
N HIS A 187 7.29 25.29 1.81
CA HIS A 187 7.88 26.63 1.97
C HIS A 187 9.40 26.61 2.13
N HIS A 188 9.95 25.58 2.77
CA HIS A 188 11.36 25.56 3.18
C HIS A 188 12.17 24.45 2.51
N TRP A 189 11.63 23.23 2.39
CA TRP A 189 12.43 22.09 1.92
C TRP A 189 12.32 21.82 0.42
N THR A 190 11.15 21.98 -0.18
CA THR A 190 10.94 21.76 -1.62
C THR A 190 9.88 22.73 -2.16
N PRO A 191 10.24 24.02 -2.34
CA PRO A 191 9.28 25.04 -2.75
C PRO A 191 8.64 24.83 -4.12
N THR A 192 9.28 24.05 -4.98
CA THR A 192 8.82 23.72 -6.34
C THR A 192 7.90 22.49 -6.39
N LEU A 193 7.58 21.86 -5.25
CA LEU A 193 6.77 20.65 -5.19
C LEU A 193 5.40 20.78 -5.86
N HIS A 194 4.78 21.96 -5.77
CA HIS A 194 3.49 22.25 -6.40
C HIS A 194 3.51 22.06 -7.93
N HIS A 195 4.68 22.10 -8.58
CA HIS A 195 4.81 21.83 -10.02
C HIS A 195 4.51 20.39 -10.41
N SER A 196 4.55 19.44 -9.46
CA SER A 196 4.12 18.05 -9.71
C SER A 196 2.62 17.94 -10.04
N TRP A 197 1.84 18.97 -9.70
CA TRP A 197 0.42 19.11 -10.06
C TRP A 197 0.23 20.38 -10.88
N PRO A 198 0.42 20.34 -12.21
CA PRO A 198 0.33 21.52 -13.04
C PRO A 198 -1.11 22.06 -13.05
N LEU A 199 -1.25 23.37 -12.84
CA LEU A 199 -2.53 24.08 -12.86
C LEU A 199 -2.49 25.26 -13.85
N PRO A 200 -3.64 25.64 -14.44
CA PRO A 200 -3.71 26.69 -15.47
C PRO A 200 -3.52 28.09 -14.86
N LEU A 201 -2.49 28.81 -15.30
CA LEU A 201 -2.23 30.19 -14.84
C LEU A 201 -3.30 31.19 -15.33
N GLU A 202 -3.82 30.97 -16.53
CA GLU A 202 -4.82 31.82 -17.19
C GLU A 202 -6.12 31.05 -17.45
N GLY A 203 -7.26 31.77 -17.50
CA GLY A 203 -8.58 31.19 -17.76
C GLY A 203 -9.30 30.61 -16.52
N PRO A 204 -10.40 29.86 -16.73
CA PRO A 204 -11.23 29.33 -15.64
C PRO A 204 -10.51 28.26 -14.80
N ARG A 205 -10.26 28.56 -13.52
CA ARG A 205 -9.51 27.67 -12.60
C ARG A 205 -10.37 26.66 -11.85
N GLY A 206 -11.67 26.91 -11.75
CA GLY A 206 -12.59 26.15 -10.89
C GLY A 206 -12.62 24.65 -11.22
N GLY A 207 -12.67 24.30 -12.51
CA GLY A 207 -12.67 22.90 -12.95
C GLY A 207 -11.37 22.16 -12.60
N ALA A 208 -10.21 22.81 -12.81
CA ALA A 208 -8.92 22.21 -12.48
C ALA A 208 -8.74 22.03 -10.97
N LEU A 209 -9.13 23.02 -10.16
CA LEU A 209 -9.11 22.90 -8.70
C LEU A 209 -10.08 21.83 -8.19
N TRP A 210 -11.24 21.67 -8.81
CA TRP A 210 -12.19 20.61 -8.48
C TRP A 210 -11.61 19.22 -8.74
N ARG A 211 -11.01 19.01 -9.91
CA ARG A 211 -10.35 17.74 -10.24
C ARG A 211 -9.15 17.48 -9.37
N LEU A 212 -8.37 18.50 -9.01
CA LEU A 212 -7.26 18.34 -8.07
C LEU A 212 -7.77 17.92 -6.69
N PHE A 213 -8.78 18.62 -6.15
CA PHE A 213 -9.34 18.30 -4.83
C PHE A 213 -9.85 16.85 -4.79
N TRP A 214 -10.74 16.49 -5.71
CA TRP A 214 -11.29 15.13 -5.75
C TRP A 214 -10.24 14.09 -6.13
N GLY A 215 -9.33 14.42 -7.04
CA GLY A 215 -8.22 13.56 -7.44
C GLY A 215 -7.34 13.18 -6.24
N CYS A 216 -6.85 14.17 -5.49
CA CYS A 216 -6.08 13.93 -4.27
C CYS A 216 -6.86 13.05 -3.29
N ASN A 217 -8.10 13.43 -2.96
CA ASN A 217 -8.90 12.68 -1.98
C ASN A 217 -9.25 11.25 -2.45
N PHE A 218 -9.55 11.04 -3.73
CA PHE A 218 -9.79 9.70 -4.26
C PHE A 218 -8.53 8.85 -4.25
N VAL A 219 -7.37 9.44 -4.56
CA VAL A 219 -6.08 8.76 -4.41
C VAL A 219 -5.83 8.43 -2.94
N GLY A 220 -6.14 9.30 -1.98
CA GLY A 220 -6.01 8.99 -0.55
C GLY A 220 -6.90 7.85 -0.08
N VAL A 221 -8.16 7.77 -0.55
CA VAL A 221 -9.00 6.58 -0.29
C VAL A 221 -8.37 5.34 -0.91
N TRP A 222 -7.89 5.46 -2.15
CA TRP A 222 -7.25 4.36 -2.86
C TRP A 222 -5.98 3.87 -2.14
N ASP A 223 -5.18 4.78 -1.61
CA ASP A 223 -3.94 4.50 -0.86
C ASP A 223 -4.22 3.62 0.35
N GLU A 224 -5.27 3.94 1.13
CA GLU A 224 -5.65 3.11 2.28
C GLU A 224 -6.15 1.72 1.84
N LEU A 225 -6.89 1.65 0.74
CA LEU A 225 -7.40 0.38 0.21
C LEU A 225 -6.28 -0.50 -0.36
N ALA A 226 -5.34 0.10 -1.08
CA ALA A 226 -4.25 -0.59 -1.76
C ALA A 226 -3.11 -0.94 -0.80
N PHE A 227 -2.61 0.02 -0.01
CA PHE A 227 -1.42 -0.21 0.79
C PHE A 227 -1.73 -0.76 2.18
N ILE A 228 -2.80 -0.31 2.83
CA ILE A 228 -3.18 -0.85 4.14
C ILE A 228 -4.02 -2.11 3.98
N ASN A 229 -5.17 -2.02 3.34
CA ASN A 229 -6.11 -3.13 3.30
C ASN A 229 -5.69 -4.27 2.36
N PHE A 230 -4.92 -3.98 1.30
CA PHE A 230 -4.39 -5.01 0.41
C PHE A 230 -2.95 -5.40 0.76
N VAL A 231 -1.95 -4.53 0.59
CA VAL A 231 -0.53 -4.89 0.85
C VAL A 231 -0.28 -5.26 2.30
N PHE A 232 -0.54 -4.36 3.26
CA PHE A 232 -0.22 -4.61 4.67
C PHE A 232 -0.99 -5.79 5.26
N VAL A 233 -2.31 -5.89 5.02
CA VAL A 233 -3.10 -7.03 5.53
C VAL A 233 -2.59 -8.35 4.95
N LEU A 234 -2.29 -8.43 3.64
CA LEU A 234 -1.72 -9.64 3.06
C LEU A 234 -0.36 -9.96 3.66
N LEU A 235 0.51 -8.98 3.86
CA LEU A 235 1.82 -9.19 4.49
C LEU A 235 1.70 -9.60 5.97
N ALA A 236 0.74 -9.04 6.71
CA ALA A 236 0.51 -9.33 8.12
C ALA A 236 0.01 -10.76 8.38
N ARG A 237 -0.48 -11.47 7.35
CA ARG A 237 -0.80 -12.91 7.42
C ARG A 237 0.46 -13.78 7.50
N HIS A 238 1.58 -13.31 6.94
CA HIS A 238 2.82 -14.08 6.80
C HIS A 238 3.95 -13.60 7.70
N PHE A 239 3.94 -12.31 8.08
CA PHE A 239 5.02 -11.65 8.78
C PHE A 239 4.57 -10.94 10.05
N ARG A 240 5.53 -10.65 10.92
CA ARG A 240 5.26 -9.82 12.11
C ARG A 240 4.95 -8.39 11.67
N PHE A 241 4.15 -7.70 12.48
CA PHE A 241 3.74 -6.32 12.24
C PHE A 241 4.88 -5.42 11.73
N GLY A 242 6.03 -5.39 12.41
CA GLY A 242 7.13 -4.50 12.02
C GLY A 242 7.66 -4.75 10.60
N GLU A 243 7.75 -6.02 10.17
CA GLU A 243 8.21 -6.37 8.82
C GLU A 243 7.14 -6.03 7.77
N ALA A 244 5.88 -6.35 8.07
CA ALA A 244 4.75 -6.05 7.19
C ALA A 244 4.56 -4.53 7.00
N ASN A 245 4.61 -3.76 8.09
CA ASN A 245 4.49 -2.30 8.08
C ASN A 245 5.68 -1.65 7.36
N LEU A 246 6.89 -2.15 7.59
CA LEU A 246 8.07 -1.60 6.92
C LEU A 246 8.02 -1.85 5.41
N ALA A 247 7.66 -3.07 4.99
CA ALA A 247 7.51 -3.39 3.57
C ALA A 247 6.36 -2.59 2.92
N GLN A 248 5.18 -2.50 3.56
CA GLN A 248 4.10 -1.64 3.06
C GLN A 248 4.55 -0.18 2.93
N ALA A 249 5.32 0.34 3.89
CA ALA A 249 5.80 1.72 3.83
C ALA A 249 6.69 1.96 2.61
N PHE A 250 7.55 0.99 2.25
CA PHE A 250 8.32 1.06 1.01
C PHE A 250 7.43 1.03 -0.25
N PHE A 251 6.39 0.19 -0.27
CA PHE A 251 5.45 0.14 -1.40
C PHE A 251 4.71 1.48 -1.57
N PHE A 252 4.15 2.00 -0.49
CA PHE A 252 3.46 3.29 -0.46
C PHE A 252 4.40 4.42 -0.92
N THR A 253 5.60 4.47 -0.35
CA THR A 253 6.61 5.50 -0.66
C THR A 253 7.05 5.42 -2.11
N SER A 254 7.26 4.23 -2.66
CA SER A 254 7.66 4.05 -4.06
C SER A 254 6.59 4.57 -5.02
N PHE A 255 5.32 4.31 -4.72
CA PHE A 255 4.19 4.79 -5.51
C PHE A 255 4.08 6.32 -5.48
N LEU A 256 4.04 6.93 -4.29
CA LEU A 256 3.87 8.38 -4.16
C LEU A 256 5.11 9.17 -4.58
N HIS A 257 6.31 8.59 -4.43
CA HIS A 257 7.54 9.22 -4.93
C HIS A 257 7.51 9.35 -6.45
N GLU A 258 7.12 8.28 -7.15
CA GLU A 258 6.95 8.31 -8.60
C GLU A 258 5.82 9.26 -9.02
N MET A 259 4.74 9.32 -8.25
CA MET A 259 3.61 10.21 -8.56
C MET A 259 3.97 11.69 -8.54
N ALA A 260 4.58 12.17 -7.45
CA ALA A 260 4.74 13.61 -7.24
C ALA A 260 5.72 14.03 -6.13
N PHE A 261 5.96 13.17 -5.14
CA PHE A 261 6.67 13.55 -3.91
C PHE A 261 8.18 13.42 -4.07
N VAL A 262 8.83 14.50 -4.53
CA VAL A 262 10.28 14.58 -4.79
C VAL A 262 11.08 15.27 -3.68
N GLY A 263 12.41 15.25 -3.76
CA GLY A 263 13.28 15.88 -2.77
C GLY A 263 13.18 15.19 -1.40
N TRP A 264 12.72 15.91 -0.37
CA TRP A 264 12.49 15.32 0.96
C TRP A 264 11.25 14.42 1.02
N GLY A 265 10.39 14.48 0.00
CA GLY A 265 9.11 13.75 -0.09
C GLY A 265 9.16 12.29 0.33
N PRO A 266 10.09 11.47 -0.17
CA PRO A 266 10.19 10.06 0.20
C PRO A 266 10.36 9.83 1.71
N ALA A 267 11.15 10.65 2.40
CA ALA A 267 11.31 10.52 3.85
C ALA A 267 10.02 10.88 4.61
N VAL A 268 9.30 11.91 4.12
CA VAL A 268 8.00 12.34 4.65
C VAL A 268 6.97 11.23 4.55
N ILE A 269 6.71 10.79 3.32
CA ILE A 269 5.64 9.85 3.00
C ILE A 269 5.95 8.46 3.57
N PHE A 270 7.23 8.09 3.68
CA PHE A 270 7.63 6.88 4.38
C PHE A 270 7.30 6.93 5.88
N SER A 271 7.59 8.05 6.53
CA SER A 271 7.26 8.25 7.95
C SER A 271 5.74 8.24 8.17
N PHE A 272 5.00 8.88 7.27
CA PHE A 272 3.55 8.85 7.24
C PHE A 272 3.00 7.42 7.08
N ALA A 273 3.53 6.67 6.13
CA ALA A 273 3.15 5.28 5.86
C ALA A 273 3.34 4.36 7.06
N LEU A 274 4.44 4.54 7.81
CA LEU A 274 4.67 3.80 9.05
C LEU A 274 3.63 4.13 10.12
N VAL A 275 3.24 5.40 10.26
CA VAL A 275 2.22 5.86 11.20
C VAL A 275 0.83 5.38 10.80
N GLN A 276 0.51 5.35 9.50
CA GLN A 276 -0.77 4.85 8.97
C GLN A 276 -0.98 3.38 9.35
N GLY A 277 -0.03 2.50 9.05
CA GLY A 277 -0.18 1.08 9.39
C GLY A 277 -0.16 0.81 10.89
N LEU A 278 0.59 1.59 11.69
CA LEU A 278 0.48 1.56 13.16
C LEU A 278 -0.91 1.98 13.65
N THR A 279 -1.46 3.05 13.08
CA THR A 279 -2.79 3.56 13.42
C THR A 279 -3.86 2.54 13.07
N TYR A 280 -3.77 1.90 11.91
CA TYR A 280 -4.67 0.82 11.54
C TYR A 280 -4.55 -0.37 12.49
N GLN A 281 -3.33 -0.80 12.85
CA GLN A 281 -3.16 -1.90 13.81
C GLN A 281 -3.79 -1.59 15.18
N ARG A 282 -3.69 -0.34 15.64
CA ARG A 282 -4.20 0.10 16.95
C ARG A 282 -5.72 0.25 16.97
N THR A 283 -6.30 0.76 15.88
CA THR A 283 -7.73 1.10 15.80
C THR A 283 -8.57 -0.01 15.20
N GLY A 284 -7.99 -0.77 14.27
CA GLY A 284 -8.69 -1.75 13.43
C GLY A 284 -9.85 -1.13 12.65
N SER A 285 -9.77 0.16 12.28
CA SER A 285 -10.83 0.87 11.58
C SER A 285 -10.29 1.51 10.31
N LEU A 286 -10.66 0.95 9.16
CA LEU A 286 -10.29 1.46 7.84
C LEU A 286 -10.90 2.85 7.60
N LEU A 287 -12.16 3.08 8.01
CA LEU A 287 -12.80 4.39 7.89
C LEU A 287 -12.04 5.47 8.67
N TYR A 288 -11.53 5.12 9.85
CA TYR A 288 -10.80 6.07 10.69
C TYR A 288 -9.50 6.55 10.03
N ILE A 289 -8.71 5.62 9.45
CA ILE A 289 -7.49 5.98 8.73
C ILE A 289 -7.80 6.72 7.42
N ILE A 290 -8.87 6.36 6.70
CA ILE A 290 -9.34 7.10 5.51
C ILE A 290 -9.65 8.55 5.88
N ILE A 291 -10.37 8.81 6.97
CA ILE A 291 -10.69 10.18 7.37
C ILE A 291 -9.43 10.97 7.73
N LEU A 292 -8.47 10.34 8.42
CA LEU A 292 -7.17 10.98 8.69
C LEU A 292 -6.42 11.31 7.39
N HIS A 293 -6.45 10.41 6.41
CA HIS A 293 -5.80 10.63 5.11
C HIS A 293 -6.47 11.77 4.35
N LEU A 294 -7.80 11.74 4.19
CA LEU A 294 -8.57 12.78 3.49
C LEU A 294 -8.37 14.17 4.10
N MET A 295 -8.18 14.23 5.43
CA MET A 295 -7.82 15.47 6.11
C MET A 295 -6.44 15.97 5.68
N ILE A 296 -5.45 15.08 5.56
CA ILE A 296 -4.11 15.40 5.07
C ILE A 296 -4.15 15.81 3.60
N ASP A 297 -4.92 15.12 2.76
CA ASP A 297 -5.08 15.46 1.34
C ASP A 297 -5.77 16.80 1.14
N SER A 298 -6.72 17.13 2.01
CA SER A 298 -7.36 18.44 1.99
C SER A 298 -6.35 19.56 2.32
N ILE A 299 -5.42 19.30 3.24
CA ILE A 299 -4.31 20.21 3.52
C ILE A 299 -3.34 20.26 2.32
N LEU A 300 -3.01 19.12 1.72
CA LEU A 300 -2.15 19.05 0.53
C LEU A 300 -2.74 19.88 -0.62
N PHE A 301 -4.03 19.68 -0.92
CA PHE A 301 -4.77 20.49 -1.89
C PHE A 301 -4.67 21.97 -1.56
N TYR A 302 -4.91 22.35 -0.30
CA TYR A 302 -4.79 23.74 0.13
C TYR A 302 -3.38 24.30 -0.13
N MET A 303 -2.32 23.57 0.21
CA MET A 303 -0.94 24.00 0.00
C MET A 303 -0.61 24.13 -1.50
N ILE A 304 -1.04 23.19 -2.33
CA ILE A 304 -0.84 23.26 -3.79
C ILE A 304 -1.57 24.46 -4.39
N ALA A 305 -2.86 24.61 -4.07
CA ALA A 305 -3.70 25.68 -4.60
C ALA A 305 -3.19 27.06 -4.16
N ASN A 306 -2.77 27.20 -2.89
CA ASN A 306 -2.17 28.41 -2.36
C ASN A 306 -0.84 28.75 -3.05
N ARG A 307 -0.04 27.74 -3.39
CA ARG A 307 1.26 27.96 -4.05
C ARG A 307 1.13 28.41 -5.50
N TRP A 308 0.17 27.86 -6.24
CA TRP A 308 -0.18 28.31 -7.59
C TRP A 308 -0.93 29.64 -7.60
N TYR A 309 -1.79 29.87 -6.60
CA TYR A 309 -2.63 31.07 -6.49
C TYR A 309 -2.51 31.67 -5.09
N PRO A 310 -1.48 32.51 -4.84
CA PRO A 310 -1.34 33.21 -3.57
C PRO A 310 -2.61 33.98 -3.22
N GLY A 311 -3.06 33.88 -1.97
CA GLY A 311 -4.35 34.43 -1.54
C GLY A 311 -5.53 33.46 -1.64
N PHE A 312 -5.38 32.27 -2.22
CA PHE A 312 -6.43 31.24 -2.21
C PHE A 312 -6.61 30.60 -0.82
N GLY A 313 -7.85 30.60 -0.32
CA GLY A 313 -8.23 29.94 0.93
C GLY A 313 -8.04 30.78 2.20
N TRP A 314 -7.87 30.10 3.34
CA TRP A 314 -7.75 30.73 4.66
C TRP A 314 -6.29 31.03 5.03
N HIS A 315 -5.98 32.30 5.33
CA HIS A 315 -4.62 32.75 5.66
C HIS A 315 -4.53 33.18 7.13
N PRO A 316 -4.10 32.27 8.04
CA PRO A 316 -3.98 32.59 9.46
C PRO A 316 -2.92 33.64 9.78
N TRP A 317 -1.90 33.76 8.94
CA TRP A 317 -0.65 34.48 9.27
C TRP A 317 -0.36 35.70 8.38
N GLY A 318 -1.34 36.15 7.58
CA GLY A 318 -1.19 37.31 6.69
C GLY A 318 -0.54 36.95 5.35
N ALA A 319 -0.94 37.70 4.31
CA ALA A 319 -0.50 37.55 2.92
C ALA A 319 0.97 37.90 2.70
#